data_AF-A0A1G7YRW7-F1
#
_entry.id   AF-A0A1G7YRW7-F1
#
_cell.length_a   1.000
_cell.length_b   1.000
_cell.length_c   1.000
_cell.angle_alpha   90.00
_cell.angle_beta   90.00
_cell.angle_gamma   90.00
#
_symmetry.space_group_name_H-M   'P 1'
#
loop_
_entity.id
_entity.type
_entity.pdbx_description
1 polymer ?
#
loop_
_entity_poly.entity_id
_entity_poly.type
_entity_poly.pdbx_seq_one_letter_code
_entity_poly.pdbx_strand_id
1 'polypeptide(L)'
;MSELVYTASSMLKKVFRNGERSLSRQELESRLQNTYGISLQRTGQSPGEVIEEALAEEASPFHVGSSHAVVEMDAPFRDHIAEELVRYFLENKGPLTAEQCLKKLRWHNIISYSYAENKLPLYKDPRFVRFIGSDLWYLARWEIANDHIYRFLVDKQVKQLPLAQLLLMMEHELNLSRREYVFVPEGDPRFHIVEGLVIVSYERESEPQPEAEEVQVNVLQEQEQEDVIVNENIQREEEVAVTMANELKTASVFEDVLVNAQDSTEKLELRIKEMEEEVLEHFKSNNMSAISQLVAEKEKCEAIVAALEKVIEIVNK
;
A
#
# COMPACT_ATOMS: atom_id res chain seq x y z
N MET A 1 21.94 3.19 -1.01
CA MET A 1 20.72 2.98 -1.81
C MET A 1 20.60 1.50 -2.13
N SER A 2 19.86 0.76 -1.31
CA SER A 2 19.36 -0.56 -1.71
C SER A 2 18.23 -0.30 -2.71
N GLU A 3 18.38 -0.81 -3.91
CA GLU A 3 17.34 -0.67 -4.93
C GLU A 3 16.52 -1.95 -4.92
N LEU A 4 15.22 -1.78 -4.74
CA LEU A 4 14.24 -2.87 -4.81
C LEU A 4 14.25 -3.46 -6.23
N VAL A 5 14.38 -4.78 -6.32
CA VAL A 5 14.47 -5.48 -7.60
C VAL A 5 13.13 -6.13 -7.93
N TYR A 6 12.56 -5.80 -9.08
CA TYR A 6 11.33 -6.41 -9.59
C TYR A 6 11.59 -7.85 -10.08
N THR A 7 10.56 -8.71 -10.09
CA THR A 7 10.67 -10.02 -10.75
C THR A 7 10.86 -9.88 -12.26
N ALA A 8 11.41 -10.90 -12.94
CA ALA A 8 11.67 -10.86 -14.37
C ALA A 8 10.43 -10.48 -15.20
N SER A 9 9.30 -11.15 -14.97
CA SER A 9 8.02 -10.80 -15.60
C SER A 9 7.56 -9.35 -15.29
N SER A 10 7.80 -8.85 -14.08
CA SER A 10 7.41 -7.49 -13.69
C SER A 10 8.29 -6.43 -14.36
N MET A 11 9.59 -6.67 -14.47
CA MET A 11 10.50 -5.82 -15.25
C MET A 11 10.06 -5.75 -16.71
N LEU A 12 9.77 -6.92 -17.31
CA LEU A 12 9.38 -6.99 -18.71
C LEU A 12 8.05 -6.27 -18.94
N LYS A 13 7.05 -6.45 -18.07
CA LYS A 13 5.77 -5.71 -18.13
C LYS A 13 5.94 -4.19 -18.14
N LYS A 14 6.85 -3.65 -17.32
CA LYS A 14 7.11 -2.20 -17.24
C LYS A 14 7.86 -1.64 -18.46
N VAL A 15 8.59 -2.48 -19.20
CA VAL A 15 9.30 -2.08 -20.41
C VAL A 15 8.38 -1.88 -21.61
N PHE A 16 7.26 -2.60 -21.66
CA PHE A 16 6.20 -2.36 -22.63
C PHE A 16 5.47 -1.05 -22.31
N ARG A 17 5.39 -0.15 -23.28
CA ARG A 17 4.61 1.09 -23.14
C ARG A 17 3.14 0.80 -23.37
N ASN A 18 2.29 1.71 -22.88
CA ASN A 18 0.85 1.62 -23.06
C ASN A 18 0.48 1.44 -24.54
N GLY A 19 -0.17 0.33 -24.87
CA GLY A 19 -0.61 -0.01 -26.22
C GLY A 19 0.38 -0.82 -27.06
N GLU A 20 1.62 -1.00 -26.60
CA GLU A 20 2.58 -1.91 -27.24
C GLU A 20 2.19 -3.36 -26.94
N ARG A 21 2.13 -4.21 -27.98
CA ARG A 21 1.82 -5.64 -27.86
C ARG A 21 2.99 -6.55 -28.24
N SER A 22 3.96 -6.02 -28.96
CA SER A 22 5.11 -6.78 -29.40
C SER A 22 6.33 -5.88 -29.55
N LEU A 23 7.50 -6.42 -29.21
CA LEU A 23 8.79 -5.75 -29.33
C LEU A 23 9.84 -6.75 -29.78
N SER A 24 10.89 -6.27 -30.45
CA SER A 24 12.03 -7.13 -30.77
C SER A 24 12.86 -7.39 -29.50
N ARG A 25 13.52 -8.55 -29.42
CA ARG A 25 14.40 -8.89 -28.31
C ARG A 25 15.50 -7.85 -28.08
N GLN A 26 16.11 -7.33 -29.15
CA GLN A 26 17.13 -6.28 -29.07
C GLN A 26 16.59 -4.98 -28.47
N GLU A 27 15.36 -4.59 -28.82
CA GLU A 27 14.72 -3.41 -28.25
C GLU A 27 14.39 -3.64 -26.76
N LEU A 28 13.92 -4.83 -26.40
CA LEU A 28 13.68 -5.21 -25.01
C LEU A 28 14.95 -5.18 -24.17
N GLU A 29 16.03 -5.78 -24.66
CA GLU A 29 17.34 -5.78 -23.98
C GLU A 29 17.84 -4.35 -23.77
N SER A 30 17.76 -3.50 -24.80
CA SER A 30 18.13 -2.09 -24.72
C SER A 30 17.31 -1.35 -23.66
N ARG A 31 15.97 -1.51 -23.67
CA ARG A 31 15.10 -0.85 -22.70
C ARG A 31 15.30 -1.37 -21.28
N LEU A 32 15.44 -2.68 -21.09
CA LEU A 32 15.76 -3.28 -19.80
C LEU A 32 17.08 -2.73 -19.25
N GLN A 33 18.11 -2.64 -20.09
CA GLN A 33 19.40 -2.06 -19.71
C GLN A 33 19.29 -0.58 -19.33
N ASN A 34 18.48 0.19 -20.06
CA ASN A 34 18.28 1.62 -19.79
C ASN A 34 17.45 1.89 -18.53
N THR A 35 16.45 1.04 -18.24
CA THR A 35 15.53 1.23 -17.10
C THR A 35 16.04 0.57 -15.82
N TYR A 36 16.64 -0.61 -15.94
CA TYR A 36 17.02 -1.47 -14.79
C TYR A 36 18.52 -1.79 -14.76
N GLY A 37 19.36 -1.11 -15.53
CA GLY A 37 20.79 -1.43 -15.65
C GLY A 37 21.53 -1.51 -14.31
N ILE A 38 21.22 -0.65 -13.35
CA ILE A 38 21.83 -0.67 -12.00
C ILE A 38 21.39 -1.93 -11.24
N SER A 39 20.10 -2.24 -11.26
CA SER A 39 19.54 -3.42 -10.59
C SER A 39 20.08 -4.73 -11.20
N LEU A 40 20.16 -4.80 -12.53
CA LEU A 40 20.71 -5.95 -13.28
C LEU A 40 22.19 -6.20 -12.99
N GLN A 41 23.00 -5.14 -12.91
CA GLN A 41 24.42 -5.26 -12.56
C GLN A 41 24.62 -5.85 -11.15
N ARG A 42 23.74 -5.52 -10.20
CA ARG A 42 23.81 -6.04 -8.82
C ARG A 42 23.38 -7.49 -8.72
N THR A 43 22.34 -7.89 -9.43
CA THR A 43 21.91 -9.30 -9.48
C THR A 43 22.83 -10.17 -10.34
N GLY A 44 23.71 -9.53 -11.14
CA GLY A 44 24.59 -10.23 -12.07
C GLY A 44 23.83 -10.85 -13.25
N GLN A 45 22.58 -10.41 -13.49
CA GLN A 45 21.74 -10.91 -14.57
C GLN A 45 21.89 -10.04 -15.82
N SER A 46 21.99 -10.68 -16.97
CA SER A 46 21.91 -10.00 -18.26
C SER A 46 20.46 -9.73 -18.67
N PRO A 47 20.19 -8.68 -19.48
CA PRO A 47 18.84 -8.43 -20.01
C PRO A 47 18.24 -9.64 -20.75
N GLY A 48 19.07 -10.41 -21.45
CA GLY A 48 18.63 -11.62 -22.15
C GLY A 48 18.16 -12.72 -21.20
N GLU A 49 18.87 -12.94 -20.09
CA GLU A 49 18.45 -13.91 -19.06
C GLU A 49 17.11 -13.52 -18.43
N VAL A 50 16.88 -12.23 -18.18
CA VAL A 50 15.59 -11.73 -17.66
C VAL A 50 14.45 -12.00 -18.65
N ILE A 51 14.68 -11.84 -19.95
CA ILE A 51 13.67 -12.15 -20.97
C ILE A 51 13.36 -13.65 -20.98
N GLU A 52 14.38 -14.51 -20.97
CA GLU A 52 14.20 -15.95 -20.99
C GLU A 52 13.55 -16.46 -19.68
N GLU A 53 13.92 -15.90 -18.52
CA GLU A 53 13.27 -16.19 -17.24
C GLU A 53 11.79 -15.81 -17.26
N ALA A 54 11.46 -14.62 -17.75
CA ALA A 54 10.06 -14.19 -17.90
C ALA A 54 9.27 -15.05 -18.88
N LEU A 55 9.89 -15.54 -19.96
CA LEU A 55 9.25 -16.46 -20.93
C LEU A 55 9.07 -17.88 -20.37
N ALA A 56 9.90 -18.29 -19.42
CA ALA A 56 9.84 -19.61 -18.79
C ALA A 56 8.80 -19.71 -17.65
N GLU A 57 8.32 -18.58 -17.12
CA GLU A 57 7.29 -18.57 -16.08
C GLU A 57 5.95 -19.17 -16.57
N GLU A 58 5.36 -20.10 -15.81
CA GLU A 58 4.13 -20.82 -16.21
C GLU A 58 2.92 -19.91 -16.44
N ALA A 59 2.82 -18.83 -15.65
CA ALA A 59 1.74 -17.84 -15.75
C ALA A 59 2.15 -16.58 -16.52
N SER A 60 3.24 -16.64 -17.30
CA SER A 60 3.76 -15.49 -18.05
C SER A 60 2.75 -14.97 -19.08
N PRO A 61 2.58 -13.64 -19.21
CA PRO A 61 1.85 -13.07 -20.35
C PRO A 61 2.70 -13.01 -21.62
N PHE A 62 3.96 -13.41 -21.57
CA PHE A 62 4.88 -13.25 -22.69
C PHE A 62 5.03 -14.54 -23.47
N HIS A 63 5.06 -14.42 -24.79
CA HIS A 63 5.39 -15.53 -25.67
C HIS A 63 6.26 -15.07 -26.83
N VAL A 64 6.91 -16.05 -27.45
CA VAL A 64 7.72 -15.82 -28.65
C VAL A 64 6.75 -15.76 -29.84
N GLY A 65 6.77 -14.63 -30.55
CA GLY A 65 5.90 -14.41 -31.70
C GLY A 65 6.28 -15.24 -32.93
N SER A 66 5.80 -14.80 -34.09
CA SER A 66 6.02 -15.48 -35.38
C SER A 66 7.50 -15.68 -35.76
N SER A 67 8.41 -14.91 -35.17
CA SER A 67 9.86 -15.07 -35.27
C SER A 67 10.44 -15.10 -33.86
N HIS A 68 11.46 -15.93 -33.64
CA HIS A 68 12.22 -15.98 -32.38
C HIS A 68 12.83 -14.63 -31.96
N ALA A 69 12.88 -13.65 -32.87
CA ALA A 69 13.35 -12.30 -32.59
C ALA A 69 12.30 -11.37 -31.96
N VAL A 70 11.02 -11.76 -31.93
CA VAL A 70 9.91 -10.93 -31.45
C VAL A 70 9.29 -11.57 -30.22
N VAL A 71 9.09 -10.76 -29.18
CA VAL A 71 8.36 -11.14 -27.97
C VAL A 71 7.04 -10.38 -27.99
N GLU A 72 5.95 -11.12 -27.81
CA GLU A 72 4.59 -10.59 -27.76
C GLU A 72 4.04 -10.70 -26.33
N MET A 73 3.19 -9.76 -25.95
CA MET A 73 2.54 -9.71 -24.64
C MET A 73 1.03 -9.90 -24.82
N ASP A 74 0.49 -10.95 -24.21
CA ASP A 74 -0.93 -11.23 -24.12
C ASP A 74 -1.58 -10.34 -23.05
N ALA A 75 -1.74 -9.05 -23.38
CA ALA A 75 -2.48 -8.12 -22.55
C ALA A 75 -3.97 -8.11 -22.97
N PRO A 76 -4.89 -8.59 -22.12
CA PRO A 76 -6.32 -8.46 -22.40
C PRO A 76 -6.71 -6.98 -22.44
N PHE A 77 -7.33 -6.55 -23.53
CA PHE A 77 -7.88 -5.20 -23.63
C PHE A 77 -9.16 -5.12 -22.79
N ARG A 78 -9.08 -4.44 -21.63
CA ARG A 78 -10.18 -4.21 -20.67
C ARG A 78 -10.70 -5.49 -19.99
N ASP A 79 -9.94 -5.99 -19.03
CA ASP A 79 -10.41 -7.02 -18.12
C ASP A 79 -11.14 -6.40 -16.91
N HIS A 80 -12.43 -6.71 -16.75
CA HIS A 80 -13.24 -6.21 -15.63
C HIS A 80 -12.69 -6.63 -14.26
N ILE A 81 -12.14 -7.84 -14.16
CA ILE A 81 -11.52 -8.32 -12.91
C ILE A 81 -10.29 -7.47 -12.60
N ALA A 82 -9.51 -7.10 -13.61
CA ALA A 82 -8.35 -6.24 -13.43
C ALA A 82 -8.75 -4.82 -12.97
N GLU A 83 -9.83 -4.25 -13.51
CA GLU A 83 -10.35 -2.95 -13.05
C GLU A 83 -10.80 -3.00 -11.58
N GLU A 84 -11.54 -4.03 -11.20
CA GLU A 84 -11.97 -4.22 -9.80
C GLU A 84 -10.79 -4.41 -8.86
N LEU A 85 -9.76 -5.17 -9.28
CA LEU A 85 -8.52 -5.31 -8.52
C LEU A 85 -7.81 -3.97 -8.36
N VAL A 86 -7.65 -3.18 -9.43
CA VAL A 86 -7.06 -1.83 -9.30
C VAL A 86 -7.85 -1.01 -8.28
N ARG A 87 -9.19 -1.04 -8.32
CA ARG A 87 -10.02 -0.33 -7.33
C ARG A 87 -9.71 -0.80 -5.90
N TYR A 88 -9.64 -2.11 -5.66
CA TYR A 88 -9.34 -2.66 -4.35
C TYR A 88 -7.96 -2.30 -3.82
N PHE A 89 -6.93 -2.23 -4.67
CA PHE A 89 -5.60 -1.78 -4.25
C PHE A 89 -5.62 -0.32 -3.79
N LEU A 90 -6.40 0.53 -4.48
CA LEU A 90 -6.52 1.94 -4.15
C LEU A 90 -7.36 2.21 -2.90
N GLU A 91 -8.42 1.42 -2.70
CA GLU A 91 -9.23 1.45 -1.48
C GLU A 91 -8.42 0.93 -0.28
N ASN A 92 -7.65 -0.14 -0.47
CA ASN A 92 -6.80 -0.72 0.57
C ASN A 92 -5.60 0.18 0.91
N LYS A 93 -5.23 1.10 0.01
CA LYS A 93 -4.07 2.01 0.15
C LYS A 93 -2.76 1.25 0.44
N GLY A 94 -2.58 0.08 -0.19
CA GLY A 94 -1.44 -0.78 0.08
C GLY A 94 -1.47 -2.09 -0.70
N PRO A 95 -0.32 -2.79 -0.76
CA PRO A 95 -0.17 -4.01 -1.54
C PRO A 95 -1.02 -5.16 -0.99
N LEU A 96 -1.30 -6.14 -1.85
CA LEU A 96 -2.16 -7.29 -1.53
C LEU A 96 -1.53 -8.59 -2.01
N THR A 97 -1.75 -9.68 -1.27
CA THR A 97 -1.41 -11.03 -1.77
C THR A 97 -2.45 -11.51 -2.79
N ALA A 98 -2.06 -12.47 -3.62
CA ALA A 98 -2.98 -13.08 -4.59
C ALA A 98 -4.21 -13.72 -3.91
N GLU A 99 -4.02 -14.33 -2.73
CA GLU A 99 -5.10 -14.88 -1.92
C GLU A 99 -6.06 -13.78 -1.40
N GLN A 100 -5.54 -12.65 -0.94
CA GLN A 100 -6.35 -11.51 -0.52
C GLN A 100 -7.16 -10.95 -1.69
N CYS A 101 -6.57 -10.87 -2.88
CA CYS A 101 -7.26 -10.50 -4.11
C CYS A 101 -8.42 -11.46 -4.43
N LEU A 102 -8.20 -12.78 -4.38
CA LEU A 102 -9.26 -13.77 -4.57
C LEU A 102 -10.38 -13.62 -3.54
N LYS A 103 -10.02 -13.43 -2.27
CA LYS A 103 -10.99 -13.28 -1.19
C LYS A 103 -11.87 -12.05 -1.41
N LYS A 104 -11.30 -10.91 -1.78
CA LYS A 104 -12.05 -9.69 -2.10
C LYS A 104 -12.96 -9.88 -3.32
N LEU A 105 -12.44 -10.45 -4.41
CA LEU A 105 -13.25 -10.72 -5.61
C LEU A 105 -14.42 -11.68 -5.35
N ARG A 106 -14.22 -12.70 -4.52
CA ARG A 106 -15.28 -13.64 -4.12
C ARG A 106 -16.30 -12.99 -3.18
N TRP A 107 -15.85 -12.18 -2.23
CA TRP A 107 -16.75 -11.45 -1.32
C TRP A 107 -17.73 -10.59 -2.12
N HIS A 108 -17.23 -9.88 -3.13
CA HIS A 108 -18.04 -9.02 -3.98
C HIS A 108 -18.72 -9.75 -5.15
N ASN A 109 -18.70 -11.09 -5.19
CA ASN A 109 -19.32 -11.92 -6.22
C ASN A 109 -18.84 -11.62 -7.67
N ILE A 110 -17.63 -11.10 -7.84
CA ILE A 110 -17.03 -10.85 -9.16
C ILE A 110 -16.57 -12.16 -9.81
N ILE A 111 -16.12 -13.13 -9.00
CA ILE A 111 -15.63 -14.45 -9.44
C ILE A 111 -16.25 -15.57 -8.61
N SER A 112 -16.26 -16.80 -9.17
CA SER A 112 -16.67 -18.01 -8.45
C SER A 112 -15.57 -18.55 -7.52
N TYR A 113 -15.95 -19.40 -6.57
CA TYR A 113 -14.99 -20.12 -5.71
C TYR A 113 -14.10 -21.10 -6.49
N SER A 114 -14.56 -21.59 -7.64
CA SER A 114 -13.78 -22.44 -8.55
C SER A 114 -12.76 -21.68 -9.39
N TYR A 115 -12.75 -20.34 -9.32
CA TYR A 115 -11.77 -19.52 -10.01
C TYR A 115 -10.39 -19.72 -9.36
N ALA A 116 -9.44 -20.17 -10.18
CA ALA A 116 -8.09 -20.49 -9.77
C ALA A 116 -7.20 -19.24 -9.72
N GLU A 117 -6.22 -19.24 -8.82
CA GLU A 117 -5.31 -18.11 -8.60
C GLU A 117 -4.47 -17.78 -9.84
N ASN A 118 -3.96 -18.79 -10.53
CA ASN A 118 -3.16 -18.63 -11.75
C ASN A 118 -3.92 -17.96 -12.92
N LYS A 119 -5.24 -17.81 -12.81
CA LYS A 119 -6.07 -17.09 -13.79
C LYS A 119 -6.20 -15.61 -13.46
N LEU A 120 -5.77 -15.17 -12.28
CA LEU A 120 -5.87 -13.77 -11.87
C LEU A 120 -5.16 -12.86 -12.87
N PRO A 121 -5.74 -11.68 -13.15
CA PRO A 121 -5.09 -10.70 -14.02
C PRO A 121 -3.75 -10.19 -13.49
N LEU A 122 -3.43 -10.40 -12.20
CA LEU A 122 -2.16 -10.04 -11.58
C LEU A 122 -0.95 -10.52 -12.41
N TYR A 123 -1.02 -11.77 -12.90
CA TYR A 123 0.05 -12.38 -13.66
C TYR A 123 0.17 -11.80 -15.07
N LYS A 124 -0.92 -11.29 -15.66
CA LYS A 124 -0.94 -10.89 -17.07
C LYS A 124 -0.96 -9.39 -17.32
N ASP A 125 -1.72 -8.66 -16.52
CA ASP A 125 -1.92 -7.23 -16.71
C ASP A 125 -0.67 -6.45 -16.26
N PRO A 126 -0.17 -5.52 -17.08
CA PRO A 126 1.05 -4.76 -16.80
C PRO A 126 0.91 -3.78 -15.63
N ARG A 127 -0.31 -3.49 -15.17
CA ARG A 127 -0.55 -2.61 -14.02
C ARG A 127 -0.18 -3.26 -12.70
N PHE A 128 0.01 -4.57 -12.64
CA PHE A 128 0.42 -5.28 -11.43
C PHE A 128 1.85 -5.79 -11.55
N VAL A 129 2.64 -5.48 -10.52
CA VAL A 129 4.06 -5.84 -10.43
C VAL A 129 4.37 -6.45 -9.08
N ARG A 130 5.46 -7.21 -9.03
CA ARG A 130 5.96 -7.89 -7.84
C ARG A 130 7.47 -7.71 -7.71
N PHE A 131 7.95 -7.62 -6.48
CA PHE A 131 9.37 -7.58 -6.16
C PHE A 131 9.91 -8.98 -5.86
N ILE A 132 11.19 -9.20 -6.11
CA ILE A 132 11.87 -10.45 -5.76
C ILE A 132 11.79 -10.64 -4.24
N GLY A 133 11.44 -11.84 -3.80
CA GLY A 133 11.34 -12.18 -2.37
C GLY A 133 10.06 -11.73 -1.66
N SER A 134 9.11 -11.12 -2.39
CA SER A 134 7.81 -10.71 -1.83
C SER A 134 6.66 -11.44 -2.52
N ASP A 135 5.70 -11.93 -1.72
CA ASP A 135 4.44 -12.50 -2.20
C ASP A 135 3.36 -11.44 -2.45
N LEU A 136 3.67 -10.18 -2.13
CA LEU A 136 2.78 -9.06 -2.29
C LEU A 136 2.81 -8.55 -3.73
N TRP A 137 1.63 -8.19 -4.22
CA TRP A 137 1.46 -7.48 -5.48
C TRP A 137 1.36 -5.99 -5.21
N TYR A 138 1.85 -5.21 -6.17
CA TYR A 138 1.89 -3.76 -6.13
C TYR A 138 1.33 -3.19 -7.43
N LEU A 139 0.82 -1.96 -7.40
CA LEU A 139 0.49 -1.25 -8.63
C LEU A 139 1.75 -0.69 -9.27
N ALA A 140 1.91 -0.89 -10.57
CA ALA A 140 3.06 -0.42 -11.35
C ALA A 140 3.23 1.11 -11.32
N ARG A 141 2.13 1.83 -11.07
CA ARG A 141 2.06 3.29 -10.96
C ARG A 141 2.53 3.83 -9.61
N TRP A 142 2.68 2.98 -8.60
CA TRP A 142 3.11 3.44 -7.29
C TRP A 142 4.60 3.77 -7.30
N GLU A 143 4.93 4.88 -6.68
CA GLU A 143 6.29 5.31 -6.40
C GLU A 143 6.75 4.74 -5.06
N ILE A 144 8.03 4.39 -4.98
CA ILE A 144 8.61 3.75 -3.80
C ILE A 144 9.00 4.85 -2.81
N ALA A 145 8.45 4.82 -1.61
CA ALA A 145 8.69 5.82 -0.57
C ALA A 145 9.86 5.51 0.38
N ASN A 146 10.49 4.34 0.26
CA ASN A 146 11.49 3.83 1.19
C ASN A 146 12.61 4.84 1.51
N ASP A 147 13.14 5.56 0.52
CA ASP A 147 14.20 6.54 0.74
C ASP A 147 13.72 7.78 1.49
N HIS A 148 12.50 8.24 1.21
CA HIS A 148 11.89 9.35 1.94
C HIS A 148 11.65 8.98 3.39
N ILE A 149 11.11 7.78 3.61
CA ILE A 149 10.87 7.22 4.94
C ILE A 149 12.18 7.06 5.69
N TYR A 150 13.21 6.48 5.07
CA TYR A 150 14.49 6.26 5.71
C TYR A 150 15.12 7.57 6.18
N ARG A 151 15.21 8.57 5.29
CA ARG A 151 15.77 9.89 5.64
C ARG A 151 15.04 10.55 6.79
N PHE A 152 13.71 10.44 6.79
CA PHE A 152 12.88 11.01 7.83
C PHE A 152 13.08 10.31 9.18
N LEU A 153 13.13 8.97 9.20
CA LEU A 153 13.37 8.22 10.44
C LEU A 153 14.77 8.49 10.99
N VAL A 154 15.79 8.62 10.12
CA VAL A 154 17.15 9.04 10.48
C VAL A 154 17.15 10.42 11.12
N ASP A 155 16.50 11.41 10.50
CA ASP A 155 16.44 12.79 11.00
C ASP A 155 15.76 12.88 12.37
N LYS A 156 14.72 12.07 12.58
CA LYS A 156 13.99 11.97 13.85
C LYS A 156 14.62 11.00 14.86
N GLN A 157 15.69 10.31 14.48
CA GLN A 157 16.36 9.26 15.27
C GLN A 157 15.41 8.15 15.77
N VAL A 158 14.40 7.80 14.98
CA VAL A 158 13.40 6.77 15.35
C VAL A 158 13.94 5.39 15.00
N LYS A 159 14.31 4.58 15.99
CA LYS A 159 14.84 3.22 15.76
C LYS A 159 13.76 2.20 15.40
N GLN A 160 12.58 2.35 15.98
CA GLN A 160 11.48 1.42 15.80
C GLN A 160 10.14 2.13 15.87
N LEU A 161 9.18 1.67 15.07
CA LEU A 161 7.80 2.15 15.14
C LEU A 161 6.81 1.10 14.60
N PRO A 162 5.55 1.08 15.07
CA PRO A 162 4.50 0.27 14.47
C PRO A 162 4.28 0.61 12.99
N LEU A 163 4.08 -0.40 12.14
CA LEU A 163 3.82 -0.23 10.71
C LEU A 163 2.61 0.68 10.45
N ALA A 164 1.54 0.53 11.23
CA ALA A 164 0.35 1.37 11.11
C ALA A 164 0.66 2.86 11.37
N GLN A 165 1.54 3.15 12.33
CA GLN A 165 1.98 4.50 12.61
C GLN A 165 2.85 5.04 11.48
N LEU A 166 3.76 4.23 10.94
CA LEU A 166 4.58 4.62 9.79
C LEU A 166 3.70 5.04 8.60
N LEU A 167 2.68 4.24 8.29
CA LEU A 167 1.76 4.55 7.19
C LEU A 167 0.96 5.83 7.41
N LEU A 168 0.65 6.18 8.67
CA LEU A 168 0.02 7.46 9.02
C LEU A 168 1.00 8.62 8.84
N MET A 169 2.22 8.48 9.37
CA MET A 169 3.28 9.50 9.25
C MET A 169 3.64 9.78 7.78
N MET A 170 3.59 8.76 6.92
CA MET A 170 3.75 8.93 5.49
C MET A 170 2.72 9.92 4.90
N GLU A 171 1.44 9.82 5.28
CA GLU A 171 0.40 10.72 4.76
C GLU A 171 0.49 12.12 5.37
N HIS A 172 0.69 12.24 6.69
CA HIS A 172 0.57 13.52 7.40
C HIS A 172 1.88 14.32 7.50
N GLU A 173 3.01 13.65 7.76
CA GLU A 173 4.29 14.34 7.98
C GLU A 173 5.10 14.46 6.70
N LEU A 174 5.11 13.39 5.89
CA LEU A 174 5.86 13.36 4.64
C LEU A 174 5.05 13.86 3.43
N ASN A 175 3.75 14.08 3.59
CA ASN A 175 2.83 14.42 2.49
C ASN A 175 2.88 13.42 1.32
N LEU A 176 3.17 12.15 1.62
CA LEU A 176 3.20 11.06 0.64
C LEU A 176 1.85 10.36 0.64
N SER A 177 1.03 10.67 -0.34
CA SER A 177 -0.29 10.05 -0.51
C SER A 177 -0.15 8.55 -0.79
N ARG A 178 -0.81 7.70 0.03
CA ARG A 178 -0.84 6.23 -0.19
C ARG A 178 -1.56 5.79 -1.48
N ARG A 179 -2.16 6.73 -2.23
CA ARG A 179 -2.69 6.46 -3.58
C ARG A 179 -1.61 6.43 -4.66
N GLU A 180 -0.49 7.09 -4.40
CA GLU A 180 0.64 7.30 -5.31
C GLU A 180 1.91 6.66 -4.80
N TYR A 181 2.13 6.62 -3.48
CA TYR A 181 3.34 6.10 -2.87
C TYR A 181 3.07 4.79 -2.12
N VAL A 182 4.07 3.92 -2.10
CA VAL A 182 4.06 2.65 -1.36
C VAL A 182 5.36 2.44 -0.61
N PHE A 183 5.23 1.89 0.60
CA PHE A 183 6.36 1.40 1.39
C PHE A 183 6.59 -0.08 1.10
N VAL A 184 7.83 -0.45 0.79
CA VAL A 184 8.21 -1.82 0.39
C VAL A 184 9.37 -2.31 1.28
N PRO A 185 9.07 -2.83 2.48
CA PRO A 185 10.08 -3.27 3.43
C PRO A 185 10.86 -4.51 2.97
N GLU A 186 10.24 -5.40 2.19
CA GLU A 186 10.76 -6.76 1.94
C GLU A 186 12.05 -6.81 1.12
N GLY A 187 12.28 -5.83 0.25
CA GLY A 187 13.48 -5.78 -0.58
C GLY A 187 14.44 -4.65 -0.22
N ASP A 188 14.27 -4.06 0.97
CA ASP A 188 15.16 -3.02 1.47
C ASP A 188 15.81 -3.45 2.81
N PRO A 189 17.10 -3.81 2.82
CA PRO A 189 17.81 -4.27 4.02
C PRO A 189 17.87 -3.23 5.15
N ARG A 190 17.52 -1.97 4.89
CA ARG A 190 17.46 -0.94 5.94
C ARG A 190 16.26 -1.13 6.88
N PHE A 191 15.23 -1.83 6.43
CA PHE A 191 13.98 -2.03 7.15
C PHE A 191 13.79 -3.50 7.47
N HIS A 192 13.46 -3.79 8.72
CA HIS A 192 13.08 -5.14 9.15
C HIS A 192 11.72 -5.07 9.82
N ILE A 193 10.80 -5.97 9.44
CA ILE A 193 9.49 -6.07 10.07
C ILE A 193 9.45 -7.28 10.99
N VAL A 194 9.26 -7.02 12.28
CA VAL A 194 9.10 -8.05 13.31
C VAL A 194 7.79 -7.77 14.04
N GLU A 195 6.84 -8.70 13.99
CA GLU A 195 5.54 -8.61 14.70
C GLU A 195 4.75 -7.31 14.42
N GLY A 196 4.90 -6.73 13.23
CA GLY A 196 4.23 -5.48 12.85
C GLY A 196 4.95 -4.20 13.29
N LEU A 197 6.13 -4.32 13.89
CA LEU A 197 7.06 -3.22 14.16
C LEU A 197 8.08 -3.12 13.02
N VAL A 198 8.30 -1.90 12.55
CA VAL A 198 9.35 -1.55 11.57
C VAL A 198 10.58 -1.13 12.36
N ILE A 199 11.66 -1.89 12.22
CA ILE A 199 12.97 -1.65 12.82
C ILE A 199 13.90 -1.09 11.74
N VAL A 200 14.53 0.06 12.03
CA VAL A 200 15.44 0.74 11.11
C VAL A 200 16.89 0.45 11.49
N SER A 201 17.65 -0.10 10.53
CA SER A 201 19.10 -0.27 10.69
C SER A 201 19.82 1.03 10.34
N TYR A 202 20.38 1.69 11.34
CA TYR A 202 21.33 2.77 11.14
C TYR A 202 22.71 2.16 10.91
N GLU A 203 23.37 2.54 9.80
CA GLU A 203 24.81 2.31 9.69
C GLU A 203 25.45 3.10 10.84
N ARG A 204 25.93 2.39 11.88
CA ARG A 204 26.76 3.03 12.92
C ARG A 204 27.95 3.64 12.20
N GLU A 205 28.18 4.94 12.41
CA GLU A 205 29.50 5.53 12.20
C GLU A 205 30.52 4.64 12.93
N SER A 206 31.39 4.02 12.13
CA SER A 206 32.63 3.32 12.48
C SER A 206 33.01 3.35 13.97
N GLU A 207 32.69 2.27 14.70
CA GLU A 207 33.59 1.84 15.77
C GLU A 207 34.78 1.14 15.11
N PRO A 208 36.02 1.57 15.35
CA PRO A 208 37.19 0.97 14.71
C PRO A 208 37.33 -0.47 15.18
N GLN A 209 37.23 -1.42 14.24
CA GLN A 209 37.67 -2.79 14.46
C GLN A 209 39.17 -2.77 14.82
N PRO A 210 39.59 -3.29 15.98
CA PRO A 210 40.99 -3.66 16.13
C PRO A 210 41.21 -4.96 15.35
N GLU A 211 42.04 -4.88 14.31
CA GLU A 211 42.70 -6.06 13.76
C GLU A 211 43.52 -6.73 14.88
N ALA A 212 43.23 -8.00 15.17
CA ALA A 212 44.20 -9.10 15.21
C ALA A 212 43.71 -10.28 16.07
N GLU A 213 43.75 -11.44 15.43
CA GLU A 213 44.15 -12.74 15.99
C GLU A 213 43.25 -13.47 17.00
N GLU A 214 42.97 -14.72 16.61
CA GLU A 214 42.36 -15.82 17.35
C GLU A 214 42.81 -15.94 18.82
N VAL A 215 41.89 -15.83 19.78
CA VAL A 215 41.84 -16.70 20.98
C VAL A 215 40.38 -16.84 21.43
N GLN A 216 39.86 -18.07 21.39
CA GLN A 216 38.58 -18.48 21.96
C GLN A 216 38.55 -18.33 23.49
N VAL A 217 37.33 -18.26 24.04
CA VAL A 217 36.91 -18.40 25.45
C VAL A 217 36.58 -17.09 26.18
N ASN A 218 35.38 -16.55 25.96
CA ASN A 218 34.47 -16.01 27.00
C ASN A 218 33.14 -15.46 26.42
N VAL A 219 32.34 -16.30 25.76
CA VAL A 219 31.08 -15.88 25.07
C VAL A 219 29.82 -16.01 25.96
N LEU A 220 29.94 -16.24 27.26
CA LEU A 220 28.76 -16.57 28.11
C LEU A 220 28.45 -15.57 29.24
N GLN A 221 29.08 -14.39 29.28
CA GLN A 221 28.79 -13.40 30.33
C GLN A 221 28.37 -12.01 29.83
N GLU A 222 28.42 -11.73 28.52
CA GLU A 222 27.96 -10.44 27.97
C GLU A 222 26.50 -10.47 27.46
N GLN A 223 25.93 -11.65 27.19
CA GLN A 223 24.53 -11.77 26.73
C GLN A 223 23.48 -11.46 27.81
N GLU A 224 23.78 -11.67 29.10
CA GLU A 224 22.82 -11.36 30.17
C GLU A 224 22.81 -9.88 30.56
N GLN A 225 23.80 -9.07 30.16
CA GLN A 225 23.80 -7.63 30.42
C GLN A 225 23.18 -6.80 29.29
N GLU A 226 23.22 -7.27 28.05
CA GLU A 226 22.47 -6.63 26.94
C GLU A 226 20.95 -6.85 27.07
N ASP A 227 20.49 -8.04 27.50
CA ASP A 227 19.05 -8.31 27.64
C ASP A 227 18.36 -7.52 28.78
N VAL A 228 19.12 -7.09 29.81
CA VAL A 228 18.58 -6.29 30.92
C VAL A 228 18.55 -4.80 30.55
N ILE A 229 19.53 -4.29 29.81
CA ILE A 229 19.58 -2.89 29.35
C ILE A 229 18.56 -2.67 28.20
N VAL A 230 18.30 -3.69 27.38
CA VAL A 230 17.25 -3.67 26.36
C VAL A 230 15.86 -3.65 27.02
N ASN A 231 15.60 -4.47 28.05
CA ASN A 231 14.30 -4.48 28.73
C ASN A 231 13.96 -3.20 29.53
N GLU A 232 14.93 -2.54 30.15
CA GLU A 232 14.68 -1.27 30.87
C GLU A 232 14.49 -0.08 29.92
N ASN A 233 15.11 -0.10 28.73
CA ASN A 233 14.86 0.90 27.68
C ASN A 233 13.56 0.65 26.91
N ILE A 234 13.12 -0.61 26.77
CA ILE A 234 11.80 -0.97 26.20
C ILE A 234 10.67 -0.34 27.01
N GLN A 235 10.72 -0.38 28.35
CA GLN A 235 9.65 0.18 29.19
C GLN A 235 9.59 1.72 29.17
N ARG A 236 10.74 2.40 29.05
CA ARG A 236 10.79 3.87 28.97
C ARG A 236 10.40 4.42 27.60
N GLU A 237 10.77 3.74 26.52
CA GLU A 237 10.34 4.11 25.18
C GLU A 237 8.88 3.70 24.90
N GLU A 238 8.38 2.60 25.50
CA GLU A 238 6.95 2.29 25.51
C GLU A 238 6.14 3.37 26.23
N GLU A 239 6.58 3.92 27.36
CA GLU A 239 5.85 5.00 28.03
C GLU A 239 5.77 6.27 27.17
N VAL A 240 6.87 6.68 26.54
CA VAL A 240 6.91 7.87 25.68
C VAL A 240 6.11 7.64 24.38
N ALA A 241 6.25 6.45 23.77
CA ALA A 241 5.49 6.06 22.58
C ALA A 241 4.00 5.88 22.88
N VAL A 242 3.61 5.40 24.07
CA VAL A 242 2.21 5.29 24.50
C VAL A 242 1.61 6.66 24.78
N THR A 243 2.37 7.60 25.37
CA THR A 243 1.89 8.99 25.52
C THR A 243 1.74 9.71 24.18
N MET A 244 2.71 9.60 23.26
CA MET A 244 2.58 10.18 21.92
C MET A 244 1.54 9.47 21.06
N ALA A 245 1.39 8.15 21.17
CA ALA A 245 0.34 7.40 20.48
C ALA A 245 -1.05 7.71 21.05
N ASN A 246 -1.19 8.01 22.35
CA ASN A 246 -2.46 8.45 22.89
C ASN A 246 -2.80 9.89 22.50
N GLU A 247 -1.82 10.80 22.44
CA GLU A 247 -2.02 12.17 21.94
C GLU A 247 -2.33 12.19 20.43
N LEU A 248 -1.65 11.36 19.62
CA LEU A 248 -1.89 11.24 18.18
C LEU A 248 -3.13 10.42 17.84
N LYS A 249 -3.47 9.36 18.60
CA LYS A 249 -4.74 8.64 18.44
C LYS A 249 -5.92 9.49 18.87
N THR A 250 -5.80 10.28 19.93
CA THR A 250 -6.89 11.20 20.29
C THR A 250 -7.03 12.30 19.24
N ALA A 251 -5.94 12.91 18.78
CA ALA A 251 -5.99 13.88 17.67
C ALA A 251 -6.56 13.30 16.36
N SER A 252 -6.12 12.10 15.96
CA SER A 252 -6.65 11.39 14.78
C SER A 252 -8.10 10.98 14.94
N VAL A 253 -8.53 10.53 16.13
CA VAL A 253 -9.95 10.24 16.40
C VAL A 253 -10.77 11.53 16.38
N PHE A 254 -10.24 12.65 16.87
CA PHE A 254 -10.93 13.94 16.80
C PHE A 254 -11.06 14.43 15.36
N GLU A 255 -10.03 14.27 14.53
CA GLU A 255 -10.06 14.63 13.12
C GLU A 255 -11.00 13.70 12.31
N ASP A 256 -10.95 12.39 12.55
CA ASP A 256 -11.88 11.42 11.95
C ASP A 256 -13.33 11.69 12.41
N VAL A 257 -13.55 12.05 13.68
CA VAL A 257 -14.88 12.42 14.18
C VAL A 257 -15.35 13.72 13.54
N LEU A 258 -14.46 14.70 13.32
CA LEU A 258 -14.79 15.98 12.71
C LEU A 258 -15.13 15.81 11.22
N VAL A 259 -14.31 15.07 10.47
CA VAL A 259 -14.57 14.75 9.06
C VAL A 259 -15.85 13.92 8.91
N ASN A 260 -16.03 12.87 9.73
CA ASN A 260 -17.27 12.08 9.66
C ASN A 260 -18.51 12.87 10.09
N ALA A 261 -18.40 13.78 11.07
CA ALA A 261 -19.49 14.65 11.47
C ALA A 261 -19.84 15.65 10.35
N GLN A 262 -18.85 16.25 9.70
CA GLN A 262 -19.05 17.13 8.55
C GLN A 262 -19.70 16.39 7.37
N ASP A 263 -19.14 15.26 6.96
CA ASP A 263 -19.70 14.41 5.89
C ASP A 263 -21.13 13.95 6.21
N SER A 264 -21.42 13.64 7.47
CA SER A 264 -22.76 13.23 7.90
C SER A 264 -23.75 14.40 7.90
N THR A 265 -23.30 15.59 8.29
CA THR A 265 -24.11 16.82 8.22
C THR A 265 -24.43 17.17 6.77
N GLU A 266 -23.45 17.16 5.86
CA GLU A 266 -23.68 17.44 4.43
C GLU A 266 -24.68 16.44 3.80
N LYS A 267 -24.56 15.14 4.12
CA LYS A 267 -25.51 14.12 3.64
C LYS A 267 -26.92 14.33 4.20
N LEU A 268 -27.04 14.70 5.47
CA LEU A 268 -28.33 14.99 6.10
C LEU A 268 -28.97 16.25 5.52
N GLU A 269 -28.21 17.31 5.28
CA GLU A 269 -28.69 18.52 4.61
C GLU A 269 -29.16 18.25 3.18
N LEU A 270 -28.41 17.41 2.45
CA LEU A 270 -28.80 17.00 1.10
C LEU A 270 -30.09 16.17 1.13
N ARG A 271 -30.23 15.22 2.07
CA ARG A 271 -31.47 14.47 2.26
C ARG A 271 -32.64 15.37 2.66
N ILE A 272 -32.42 16.39 3.49
CA ILE A 272 -33.46 17.38 3.84
C ILE A 272 -33.95 18.13 2.59
N LYS A 273 -33.05 18.53 1.69
CA LYS A 273 -33.41 19.17 0.41
C LYS A 273 -34.20 18.22 -0.51
N GLU A 274 -33.76 16.97 -0.64
CA GLU A 274 -34.48 15.96 -1.42
C GLU A 274 -35.89 15.71 -0.86
N MET A 275 -36.03 15.63 0.46
CA MET A 275 -37.35 15.47 1.11
C MET A 275 -38.28 16.66 0.82
N GLU A 276 -37.77 17.89 0.72
CA GLU A 276 -38.57 19.05 0.33
C GLU A 276 -39.12 18.92 -1.11
N GLU A 277 -38.33 18.36 -2.02
CA GLU A 277 -38.76 18.05 -3.38
C GLU A 277 -39.79 16.90 -3.43
N GLU A 278 -39.56 15.84 -2.65
CA GLU A 278 -40.49 14.70 -2.51
C GLU A 278 -41.84 15.13 -1.91
N VAL A 279 -41.85 16.06 -0.95
CA VAL A 279 -43.10 16.61 -0.40
C VAL A 279 -43.92 17.33 -1.47
N LEU A 280 -43.27 18.09 -2.37
CA LEU A 280 -43.96 18.74 -3.49
C LEU A 280 -44.54 17.73 -4.48
N GLU A 281 -43.85 16.61 -4.71
CA GLU A 281 -44.34 15.52 -5.56
C GLU A 281 -45.52 14.78 -4.92
N HIS A 282 -45.41 14.42 -3.64
CA HIS A 282 -46.48 13.76 -2.90
C HIS A 282 -47.71 14.66 -2.73
N PHE A 283 -47.52 15.99 -2.64
CA PHE A 283 -48.61 16.96 -2.62
C PHE A 283 -49.41 16.95 -3.93
N LYS A 284 -48.75 16.86 -5.09
CA LYS A 284 -49.42 16.71 -6.40
C LYS A 284 -50.24 15.42 -6.50
N SER A 285 -49.79 14.35 -5.84
CA SER A 285 -50.48 13.06 -5.78
C SER A 285 -51.52 12.94 -4.65
N ASN A 286 -51.72 14.00 -3.86
CA ASN A 286 -52.63 14.07 -2.72
C ASN A 286 -52.39 12.97 -1.66
N ASN A 287 -51.14 12.51 -1.51
CA ASN A 287 -50.75 11.44 -0.60
C ASN A 287 -50.30 12.01 0.76
N MET A 288 -51.28 12.42 1.57
CA MET A 288 -51.03 13.04 2.88
C MET A 288 -50.32 12.13 3.88
N SER A 289 -50.43 10.80 3.75
CA SER A 289 -49.74 9.85 4.63
C SER A 289 -48.23 9.87 4.40
N ALA A 290 -47.79 9.93 3.14
CA ALA A 290 -46.37 10.00 2.79
C ALA A 290 -45.76 11.34 3.22
N ILE A 291 -46.50 12.45 3.07
CA ILE A 291 -46.05 13.77 3.51
C ILE A 291 -45.83 13.81 5.03
N SER A 292 -46.76 13.27 5.82
CA SER A 292 -46.59 13.21 7.29
C SER A 292 -45.39 12.36 7.73
N GLN A 293 -45.06 11.30 6.98
CA GLN A 293 -43.87 10.49 7.24
C GLN A 293 -42.59 11.26 6.91
N LEU A 294 -42.55 11.97 5.78
CA LEU A 294 -41.42 12.81 5.38
C LEU A 294 -41.19 13.98 6.34
N VAL A 295 -42.25 14.59 6.87
CA VAL A 295 -42.12 15.65 7.89
C VAL A 295 -41.52 15.09 9.18
N ALA A 296 -41.97 13.92 9.63
CA ALA A 296 -41.40 13.26 10.82
C ALA A 296 -39.95 12.79 10.61
N GLU A 297 -39.57 12.42 9.39
CA GLU A 297 -38.19 12.11 9.00
C GLU A 297 -37.33 13.38 9.00
N LYS A 298 -37.83 14.47 8.41
CA LYS A 298 -37.17 15.79 8.41
C LYS A 298 -36.89 16.29 9.83
N GLU A 299 -37.87 16.26 10.73
CA GLU A 299 -37.67 16.66 12.13
C GLU A 299 -36.58 15.83 12.84
N LYS A 300 -36.49 14.53 12.52
CA LYS A 300 -35.41 13.68 13.05
C LYS A 300 -34.06 14.04 12.45
N CYS A 301 -33.99 14.27 11.14
CA CYS A 301 -32.76 14.69 10.47
C CYS A 301 -32.25 16.03 11.04
N GLU A 302 -33.13 17.03 11.22
CA GLU A 302 -32.79 18.32 11.81
C GLU A 302 -32.29 18.17 13.26
N ALA A 303 -32.92 17.30 14.07
CA ALA A 303 -32.47 17.03 15.43
C ALA A 303 -31.08 16.37 15.47
N ILE A 304 -30.77 15.49 14.50
CA ILE A 304 -29.46 14.84 14.37
C ILE A 304 -28.40 15.86 13.92
N VAL A 305 -28.72 16.73 12.94
CA VAL A 305 -27.83 17.81 12.51
C VAL A 305 -27.48 18.73 13.68
N ALA A 306 -28.48 19.18 14.44
CA ALA A 306 -28.24 20.03 15.62
C ALA A 306 -27.41 19.33 16.71
N ALA A 307 -27.46 18.00 16.80
CA ALA A 307 -26.60 17.23 17.69
C ALA A 307 -25.17 17.11 17.16
N LEU A 308 -24.98 16.90 15.85
CA LEU A 308 -23.68 16.85 15.19
C LEU A 308 -22.97 18.20 15.23
N GLU A 309 -23.69 19.30 15.03
CA GLU A 309 -23.15 20.66 15.17
C GLU A 309 -22.61 20.92 16.59
N LYS A 310 -23.32 20.46 17.63
CA LYS A 310 -22.82 20.53 19.01
C LYS A 310 -21.57 19.70 19.23
N VAL A 311 -21.47 18.52 18.60
CA VAL A 311 -20.25 17.70 18.64
C VAL A 311 -19.10 18.44 17.98
N ILE A 312 -19.33 19.06 16.82
CA ILE A 312 -18.33 19.88 16.11
C ILE A 312 -17.89 21.08 16.96
N GLU A 313 -18.81 21.78 17.62
CA GLU A 313 -18.48 22.90 18.53
C GLU A 313 -17.66 22.48 19.75
N ILE A 314 -17.92 21.29 20.30
CA ILE A 314 -17.19 20.76 21.46
C ILE A 314 -15.78 20.30 21.04
N VAL A 315 -15.64 19.73 19.85
CA VAL A 315 -14.35 19.26 19.33
C VAL A 315 -13.45 20.41 18.87
N ASN A 316 -14.01 21.56 18.47
CA ASN A 316 -13.27 22.76 18.06
C ASN A 316 -12.84 23.69 19.22
N LYS A 317 -13.21 23.40 20.47
CA LYS A 317 -12.83 24.18 21.67
C LYS A 317 -11.66 23.56 22.42
#